data_AF-A0A4Q1K7B5-F1
#
_entry.id   AF-A0A4Q1K7B5-F1
#
_cell.length_a   1.000
_cell.length_b   1.000
_cell.length_c   1.000
_cell.angle_alpha   90.00
_cell.angle_beta   90.00
_cell.angle_gamma   90.00
#
_symmetry.space_group_name_H-M   'P 1'
#
loop_
_entity.id
_entity.type
_entity.pdbx_description
1 polymer ?
#
loop_
_entity_poly.entity_id
_entity_poly.type
_entity_poly.pdbx_seq_one_letter_code
_entity_poly.pdbx_strand_id
1 'polypeptide(L)'
;MRLLFLLLLSYCCVAQKQPITLQSIANYKKEDTTKVEMMIDYCVNNVFSNDTTNKSTAQKALLLSQKINYRLGKIRALNCLGNYYYQQAIYDKGLFYYTKALAAAEKDKDDKNIIIGKSNVASIYTRTNRARQALQLFKEADQLLQKTGAKVSQNRAAILTNMGMTYSSLGNHKAAIQVHLQTLDICKKLNIAFGIALSESNIGEELIRDHQQNEALPYLLSSMQLSEKNGFTNFLGQIYKNIGEIYWLQKNTVKAIQFMEKAVAICKKINDQNSLLHSTQLLHTYLGKTGSYVKAYNTALDFIAVNDSVNNAEKQKTITEISTQYETEKKEARIRALTQQQKITDLENQRNKSLVWFLIIGIITLITVAYLLFKRYKVKKQNELLQISLEETQKTLLAEKKASESELKALKSQMNPHFIFNALNSIQEQFMFGDKKIANEQMGNFTYLTRQILSISGKKKIPLSTEVEVLTKYLELEKMRFDSDFEYTITVEENIDEEYTELPPMLIQPFVENSIKHGLLHQKGLKKVVIDFALNEEETILQCTIEDNGIGREAAAKIKNKNNHNSYSTNSIAQRLELLANGNTTKPLLEYIDLMDELGNPKGTRAIIQIYL
;
A
#
# COMPACT_ATOMS: atom_id res chain seq x y z
N MET A 1 29.34 -63.32 -11.63
CA MET A 1 28.78 -61.94 -11.60
C MET A 1 27.36 -61.97 -12.18
N ARG A 2 26.28 -61.68 -11.43
CA ARG A 2 24.91 -61.66 -12.02
C ARG A 2 24.80 -60.46 -12.97
N LEU A 3 24.67 -60.68 -14.29
CA LEU A 3 24.50 -59.62 -15.28
C LEU A 3 23.07 -59.04 -15.21
N LEU A 4 22.92 -57.86 -14.62
CA LEU A 4 21.68 -57.06 -14.75
C LEU A 4 21.65 -56.43 -16.15
N PHE A 5 20.52 -56.55 -16.85
CA PHE A 5 20.33 -55.99 -18.17
C PHE A 5 20.01 -54.50 -18.02
N LEU A 6 20.97 -53.62 -18.33
CA LEU A 6 20.64 -52.19 -18.43
C LEU A 6 19.70 -52.00 -19.62
N LEU A 7 18.62 -51.25 -19.43
CA LEU A 7 17.71 -50.89 -20.51
C LEU A 7 18.40 -49.86 -21.40
N LEU A 8 19.06 -50.39 -22.42
CA LEU A 8 19.70 -49.63 -23.49
C LEU A 8 18.72 -49.58 -24.65
N LEU A 9 18.13 -48.41 -24.91
CA LEU A 9 17.51 -48.17 -26.20
C LEU A 9 18.61 -48.14 -27.24
N SER A 10 18.87 -49.26 -27.90
CA SER A 10 19.28 -49.22 -29.30
C SER A 10 18.01 -49.18 -30.13
N TYR A 11 17.86 -48.17 -30.97
CA TYR A 11 17.04 -48.30 -32.17
C TYR A 11 17.72 -49.34 -33.06
N CYS A 12 17.55 -50.62 -32.77
CA CYS A 12 17.75 -51.66 -33.76
C CYS A 12 16.41 -51.90 -34.46
N CYS A 13 15.99 -50.91 -35.25
CA CYS A 13 15.34 -51.29 -36.49
C CYS A 13 16.34 -52.13 -37.29
N VAL A 14 15.85 -53.22 -37.84
CA VAL A 14 16.53 -54.09 -38.79
C VAL A 14 17.13 -53.24 -39.91
N ALA A 15 18.42 -52.92 -39.81
CA ALA A 15 19.33 -52.54 -40.89
C ALA A 15 20.73 -52.36 -40.29
N GLN A 16 21.74 -52.95 -40.92
CA GLN A 16 23.16 -52.68 -40.67
C GLN A 16 23.47 -51.18 -40.78
N LYS A 17 23.34 -50.40 -39.70
CA LYS A 17 24.01 -49.10 -39.58
C LYS A 17 25.36 -49.34 -38.93
N GLN A 18 26.43 -48.89 -39.61
CA GLN A 18 27.77 -48.92 -39.06
C GLN A 18 27.80 -48.32 -37.64
N PRO A 19 28.57 -48.91 -36.70
CA PRO A 19 28.66 -48.38 -35.34
C PRO A 19 29.15 -46.93 -35.37
N ILE A 20 28.42 -46.04 -34.72
CA ILE A 20 28.78 -44.62 -34.61
C ILE A 20 30.12 -44.54 -33.87
N THR A 21 31.12 -43.92 -34.50
CA THR A 21 32.46 -43.74 -33.93
C THR A 21 32.67 -42.32 -33.43
N LEU A 22 33.63 -42.12 -32.53
CA LEU A 22 34.03 -40.78 -32.08
C LEU A 22 34.44 -39.87 -33.25
N GLN A 23 35.07 -40.44 -34.27
CA GLN A 23 35.46 -39.72 -35.48
C GLN A 23 34.24 -39.26 -36.29
N SER A 24 33.20 -40.08 -36.40
CA SER A 24 31.95 -39.68 -37.04
C SER A 24 31.25 -38.52 -36.30
N ILE A 25 31.28 -38.54 -34.96
CA ILE A 25 30.75 -37.45 -34.12
C ILE A 25 31.57 -36.17 -34.30
N ALA A 26 32.90 -36.29 -34.39
CA ALA A 26 33.80 -35.16 -34.60
C ALA A 26 33.65 -34.53 -35.99
N ASN A 27 33.47 -35.35 -37.03
CA ASN A 27 33.27 -34.91 -38.41
C ASN A 27 31.91 -34.21 -38.61
N TYR A 28 30.92 -34.50 -37.76
CA TYR A 28 29.63 -33.83 -37.78
C TYR A 28 29.70 -32.44 -37.13
N LYS A 29 29.84 -31.39 -37.95
CA LYS A 29 30.08 -30.01 -37.47
C LYS A 29 28.84 -29.33 -36.87
N LYS A 30 27.62 -29.65 -37.32
CA LYS A 30 26.39 -28.97 -36.86
C LYS A 30 26.08 -29.30 -35.39
N GLU A 31 25.77 -28.29 -34.59
CA GLU A 31 25.36 -28.42 -33.19
C GLU A 31 23.84 -28.51 -33.09
N ASP A 32 23.28 -29.67 -33.42
CA ASP A 32 21.84 -29.92 -33.44
C ASP A 32 21.46 -31.22 -32.69
N THR A 33 20.18 -31.58 -32.75
CA THR A 33 19.65 -32.80 -32.13
C THR A 33 20.32 -34.06 -32.67
N THR A 34 20.70 -34.09 -33.95
CA THR A 34 21.38 -35.24 -34.58
C THR A 34 22.73 -35.49 -33.91
N LYS A 35 23.52 -34.44 -33.67
CA LYS A 35 24.82 -34.59 -33.00
C LYS A 35 24.66 -35.12 -31.58
N VAL A 36 23.63 -34.67 -30.86
CA VAL A 36 23.30 -35.20 -29.52
C VAL A 36 22.95 -36.69 -29.59
N GLU A 37 22.10 -37.08 -30.54
CA GLU A 37 21.69 -38.48 -30.73
C GLU A 37 22.88 -39.37 -31.09
N MET A 38 23.78 -38.91 -31.95
CA MET A 38 25.02 -39.65 -32.26
C MET A 38 25.88 -39.88 -31.01
N MET A 39 26.01 -38.88 -30.14
CA MET A 39 26.75 -39.02 -28.88
C MET A 39 26.06 -40.00 -27.92
N ILE A 40 24.74 -39.93 -27.80
CA ILE A 40 23.97 -40.86 -26.96
C ILE A 40 24.09 -42.29 -27.47
N ASP A 41 23.93 -42.51 -28.78
CA ASP A 41 24.02 -43.83 -29.38
C ASP A 41 25.44 -44.42 -29.24
N TYR A 42 26.48 -43.58 -29.37
CA TYR A 42 27.84 -43.98 -29.03
C TYR A 42 27.95 -44.42 -27.55
N CYS A 43 27.42 -43.63 -26.62
CA CYS A 43 27.43 -43.97 -25.20
C CYS A 43 26.71 -45.28 -24.91
N VAL A 44 25.54 -45.49 -25.52
CA VAL A 44 24.71 -46.69 -25.39
C VAL A 44 25.45 -47.93 -25.91
N ASN A 45 26.05 -47.85 -27.09
CA ASN A 45 26.79 -48.96 -27.70
C ASN A 45 28.08 -49.31 -26.93
N ASN A 46 28.62 -48.36 -26.15
CA ASN A 46 29.85 -48.53 -25.39
C ASN A 46 29.61 -48.57 -23.87
N VAL A 47 28.40 -48.88 -23.39
CA VAL A 47 28.10 -48.85 -21.94
C VAL A 47 29.02 -49.75 -21.13
N PHE A 48 29.39 -50.92 -21.66
CA PHE A 48 30.28 -51.85 -20.97
C PHE A 48 31.78 -51.52 -21.15
N SER A 49 32.14 -50.44 -21.86
CA SER A 49 33.52 -50.00 -21.93
C SER A 49 33.87 -49.24 -20.64
N ASN A 50 35.02 -49.58 -20.05
CA ASN A 50 35.56 -48.85 -18.89
C ASN A 50 36.23 -47.51 -19.29
N ASP A 51 35.92 -47.01 -20.49
CA ASP A 51 36.56 -45.82 -21.03
C ASP A 51 35.95 -44.54 -20.47
N THR A 52 36.82 -43.66 -19.95
CA THR A 52 36.47 -42.28 -19.56
C THR A 52 35.86 -41.46 -20.71
N THR A 53 36.10 -41.88 -21.96
CA THR A 53 35.50 -41.26 -23.14
C THR A 53 33.98 -41.39 -23.17
N ASN A 54 33.40 -42.47 -22.62
CA ASN A 54 31.95 -42.61 -22.55
C ASN A 54 31.34 -41.55 -21.63
N LYS A 55 31.94 -41.34 -20.45
CA LYS A 55 31.55 -40.25 -19.53
C LYS A 55 31.68 -38.88 -20.19
N SER A 56 32.81 -38.59 -20.81
CA SER A 56 33.06 -37.30 -21.48
C SER A 56 32.06 -37.04 -22.61
N THR A 57 31.75 -38.06 -23.40
CA THR A 57 30.77 -37.97 -24.49
C THR A 57 29.35 -37.74 -23.97
N ALA A 58 28.95 -38.44 -22.90
CA ALA A 58 27.67 -38.22 -22.25
C ALA A 58 27.55 -36.81 -21.63
N GLN A 59 28.64 -36.26 -21.07
CA GLN A 59 28.70 -34.87 -20.59
C GLN A 59 28.55 -33.86 -21.73
N LYS A 60 29.25 -34.07 -22.86
CA LYS A 60 29.12 -33.23 -24.06
C LYS A 60 27.69 -33.27 -24.61
N ALA A 61 27.07 -34.46 -24.68
CA ALA A 61 25.69 -34.62 -25.09
C ALA A 61 24.72 -33.86 -24.18
N LEU A 62 24.95 -33.91 -22.86
CA LEU A 62 24.14 -33.20 -21.87
C LEU A 62 24.26 -31.67 -22.03
N LEU A 63 25.48 -31.15 -22.15
CA LEU A 63 25.74 -29.72 -22.33
C LEU A 63 25.15 -29.21 -23.64
N LEU A 64 25.35 -29.94 -24.74
CA LEU A 64 24.78 -29.58 -26.03
C LEU A 64 23.26 -29.60 -25.97
N SER A 65 22.65 -30.64 -25.39
CA SER A 65 21.19 -30.73 -25.20
C SER A 65 20.62 -29.53 -24.46
N GLN A 66 21.33 -29.04 -23.43
CA GLN A 66 20.93 -27.84 -22.69
C GLN A 66 21.05 -26.59 -23.56
N LYS A 67 22.15 -26.44 -24.31
CA LYS A 67 22.39 -25.30 -25.21
C LYS A 67 21.31 -25.17 -26.28
N ILE A 68 20.88 -26.27 -26.88
CA ILE A 68 19.86 -26.30 -27.95
C ILE A 68 18.43 -26.52 -27.42
N ASN A 69 18.23 -26.52 -26.10
CA ASN A 69 16.95 -26.79 -25.43
C ASN A 69 16.28 -28.13 -25.82
N TYR A 70 17.07 -29.15 -26.14
CA TYR A 70 16.59 -30.49 -26.50
C TYR A 70 16.32 -31.35 -25.24
N ARG A 71 15.07 -31.37 -24.79
CA ARG A 71 14.66 -32.04 -23.53
C ARG A 71 14.90 -33.55 -23.55
N LEU A 72 14.53 -34.24 -24.63
CA LEU A 72 14.72 -35.69 -24.75
C LEU A 72 16.22 -36.07 -24.71
N GLY A 73 17.06 -35.30 -25.40
CA GLY A 73 18.52 -35.47 -25.37
C GLY A 73 19.09 -35.31 -23.95
N LYS A 74 18.59 -34.35 -23.18
CA LYS A 74 18.97 -34.16 -21.77
C LYS A 74 18.64 -35.41 -20.93
N ILE A 75 17.44 -35.96 -21.05
CA ILE A 75 17.02 -37.16 -20.31
C ILE A 75 17.93 -38.35 -20.66
N ARG A 76 18.14 -38.60 -21.96
CA ARG A 76 18.96 -39.73 -22.43
C ARG A 76 20.45 -39.57 -22.08
N ALA A 77 20.99 -38.36 -22.13
CA ALA A 77 22.37 -38.08 -21.70
C ALA A 77 22.56 -38.29 -20.19
N LEU A 78 21.58 -37.90 -19.37
CA LEU A 78 21.58 -38.20 -17.93
C LEU A 78 21.55 -39.72 -17.68
N ASN A 79 20.74 -40.48 -18.42
CA ASN A 79 20.74 -41.94 -18.35
C ASN A 79 22.11 -42.54 -18.75
N CYS A 80 22.78 -42.01 -19.77
CA CYS A 80 24.13 -42.46 -20.15
C CYS A 80 25.16 -42.23 -19.03
N LEU A 81 25.09 -41.08 -18.35
CA LEU A 81 25.94 -40.82 -17.17
C LEU A 81 25.61 -41.78 -16.02
N GLY A 82 24.33 -42.05 -15.79
CA GLY A 82 23.90 -43.05 -14.81
C GLY A 82 24.46 -44.45 -15.12
N ASN A 83 24.38 -44.87 -16.38
CA ASN A 83 24.94 -46.14 -16.87
C ASN A 83 26.44 -46.21 -16.61
N TYR A 84 27.19 -45.15 -16.94
CA TYR A 84 28.63 -45.09 -16.69
C TYR A 84 28.95 -45.29 -15.20
N TYR A 85 28.32 -44.52 -14.30
CA TYR A 85 28.58 -44.66 -12.86
C TYR A 85 28.11 -46.00 -12.29
N TYR A 86 27.01 -46.56 -12.83
CA TYR A 86 26.55 -47.90 -12.48
C TYR A 86 27.60 -48.96 -12.81
N GLN A 87 28.24 -48.89 -13.98
CA GLN A 87 29.29 -49.82 -14.39
C GLN A 87 30.56 -49.67 -13.55
N GLN A 88 30.87 -48.46 -13.11
CA GLN A 88 31.95 -48.20 -12.15
C GLN A 88 31.59 -48.60 -10.70
N ALA A 89 30.40 -49.18 -10.48
CA ALA A 89 29.84 -49.49 -9.16
C ALA A 89 29.73 -48.28 -8.21
N ILE A 90 29.75 -47.05 -8.74
CA ILE A 90 29.54 -45.81 -7.98
C ILE A 90 28.04 -45.52 -7.93
N TYR A 91 27.33 -46.33 -7.15
CA TYR A 91 25.86 -46.39 -7.18
C TYR A 91 25.18 -45.09 -6.77
N ASP A 92 25.75 -44.30 -5.85
CA ASP A 92 25.15 -43.03 -5.42
C ASP A 92 25.11 -41.99 -6.56
N LYS A 93 26.20 -41.89 -7.33
CA LYS A 93 26.24 -41.04 -8.53
C LYS A 93 25.32 -41.58 -9.61
N GLY A 94 25.31 -42.90 -9.82
CA GLY A 94 24.38 -43.54 -10.74
C GLY A 94 22.92 -43.20 -10.42
N LEU A 95 22.55 -43.33 -9.14
CA LEU A 95 21.21 -43.05 -8.63
C LEU A 95 20.86 -41.57 -8.80
N PHE A 96 21.79 -40.67 -8.52
CA PHE A 96 21.60 -39.23 -8.74
C PHE A 96 21.27 -38.89 -10.20
N TYR A 97 22.00 -39.48 -11.17
CA TYR A 97 21.74 -39.20 -12.59
C TYR A 97 20.44 -39.87 -13.08
N TYR A 98 20.16 -41.12 -12.67
CA TYR A 98 18.92 -41.79 -13.03
C TYR A 98 17.68 -41.11 -12.44
N THR A 99 17.73 -40.67 -11.18
CA THR A 99 16.60 -39.96 -10.55
C THR A 99 16.35 -38.61 -11.21
N LYS A 100 17.41 -37.87 -11.61
CA LYS A 100 17.26 -36.66 -12.42
C LYS A 100 16.65 -36.92 -13.80
N ALA A 101 17.05 -38.00 -14.46
CA ALA A 101 16.48 -38.39 -15.75
C ALA A 101 15.00 -38.76 -15.61
N LEU A 102 14.65 -39.54 -14.58
CA LEU A 102 13.29 -39.96 -14.27
C LEU A 102 12.39 -38.75 -13.96
N ALA A 103 12.81 -37.85 -13.07
CA ALA A 103 12.04 -36.67 -12.72
C ALA A 103 11.79 -35.74 -13.93
N ALA A 104 12.77 -35.63 -14.83
CA ALA A 104 12.60 -34.89 -16.08
C ALA A 104 11.60 -35.58 -17.03
N ALA A 105 11.66 -36.92 -17.15
CA ALA A 105 10.71 -37.69 -17.95
C ALA A 105 9.27 -37.62 -17.40
N GLU A 106 9.10 -37.68 -16.08
CA GLU A 106 7.80 -37.52 -15.40
C GLU A 106 7.20 -36.12 -15.67
N LYS A 107 8.03 -35.08 -15.61
CA LYS A 107 7.61 -33.71 -15.93
C LYS A 107 7.16 -33.56 -17.38
N ASP A 108 7.86 -34.21 -18.31
CA ASP A 108 7.53 -34.17 -19.74
C ASP A 108 6.43 -35.20 -20.12
N LYS A 109 5.92 -35.99 -19.16
CA LYS A 109 4.96 -37.09 -19.37
C LYS A 109 5.41 -38.09 -20.45
N ASP A 110 6.71 -38.35 -20.50
CA ASP A 110 7.33 -39.27 -21.46
C ASP A 110 7.34 -40.69 -20.87
N ASP A 111 6.25 -41.43 -21.07
CA ASP A 111 6.07 -42.79 -20.55
C ASP A 111 7.25 -43.71 -20.89
N LYS A 112 7.83 -43.58 -22.09
CA LYS A 112 8.95 -44.41 -22.53
C LYS A 112 10.17 -44.20 -21.64
N ASN A 113 10.52 -42.94 -21.36
CA ASN A 113 11.65 -42.62 -20.49
C ASN A 113 11.34 -42.77 -18.99
N ILE A 114 10.08 -42.67 -18.57
CA ILE A 114 9.64 -43.03 -17.21
C ILE A 114 9.91 -44.51 -16.95
N ILE A 115 9.52 -45.40 -17.87
CA ILE A 115 9.77 -46.85 -17.77
C ILE A 115 11.27 -47.13 -17.62
N ILE A 116 12.11 -46.48 -18.45
CA ILE A 116 13.57 -46.63 -18.39
C ILE A 116 14.13 -46.12 -17.07
N GLY A 117 13.73 -44.91 -16.64
CA GLY A 117 14.18 -44.31 -15.39
C GLY A 117 13.85 -45.17 -14.18
N LYS A 118 12.60 -45.65 -14.07
CA LYS A 118 12.18 -46.58 -13.00
C LYS A 118 13.01 -47.86 -12.99
N SER A 119 13.25 -48.44 -14.16
CA SER A 119 14.02 -49.68 -14.29
C SER A 119 15.50 -49.50 -13.94
N ASN A 120 16.10 -48.37 -14.29
CA ASN A 120 17.48 -48.04 -13.97
C ASN A 120 17.67 -47.80 -12.46
N VAL A 121 16.75 -47.08 -11.82
CA VAL A 121 16.73 -46.90 -10.36
C VAL A 121 16.55 -48.25 -9.65
N ALA A 122 15.61 -49.07 -10.12
CA ALA A 122 15.37 -50.41 -9.58
C ALA A 122 16.60 -51.33 -9.69
N SER A 123 17.37 -51.21 -10.78
CA SER A 123 18.61 -51.95 -10.96
C SER A 123 19.66 -51.58 -9.91
N ILE A 124 19.77 -50.30 -9.53
CA ILE A 124 20.62 -49.87 -8.40
C ILE A 124 20.09 -50.42 -7.08
N TYR A 125 18.79 -50.32 -6.82
CA TYR A 125 18.20 -50.84 -5.57
C TYR A 125 18.37 -52.36 -5.41
N THR A 126 18.41 -53.11 -6.52
CA THR A 126 18.74 -54.53 -6.50
C THR A 126 20.18 -54.78 -6.03
N ARG A 127 21.11 -53.86 -6.31
CA ARG A 127 22.52 -53.94 -5.88
C ARG A 127 22.76 -53.42 -4.45
N THR A 128 21.94 -52.49 -3.97
CA THR A 128 22.16 -51.78 -2.69
C THR A 128 21.28 -52.30 -1.54
N ASN A 129 20.99 -53.60 -1.52
CA ASN A 129 20.17 -54.28 -0.49
C ASN A 129 18.74 -53.71 -0.32
N ARG A 130 18.19 -53.09 -1.36
CA ARG A 130 16.83 -52.52 -1.40
C ARG A 130 15.93 -53.30 -2.36
N ALA A 131 16.06 -54.62 -2.36
CA ALA A 131 15.43 -55.50 -3.34
C ALA A 131 13.89 -55.42 -3.36
N ARG A 132 13.22 -55.21 -2.21
CA ARG A 132 11.76 -55.02 -2.18
C ARG A 132 11.33 -53.73 -2.91
N GLN A 133 12.06 -52.64 -2.73
CA GLN A 133 11.79 -51.38 -3.44
C GLN A 133 12.09 -51.50 -4.93
N ALA A 134 13.17 -52.20 -5.29
CA ALA A 134 13.47 -52.51 -6.69
C ALA A 134 12.33 -53.28 -7.36
N LEU A 135 11.80 -54.31 -6.68
CA LEU A 135 10.71 -55.12 -7.19
C LEU A 135 9.44 -54.31 -7.44
N GLN A 136 9.11 -53.39 -6.53
CA GLN A 136 7.98 -52.47 -6.70
C GLN A 136 8.14 -51.62 -7.95
N LEU A 137 9.30 -51.00 -8.14
CA LEU A 137 9.60 -50.16 -9.32
C LEU A 137 9.58 -50.97 -10.62
N PHE A 138 10.09 -52.20 -10.64
CA PHE A 138 10.00 -53.06 -11.82
C PHE A 138 8.56 -53.44 -12.16
N LYS A 139 7.72 -53.74 -11.16
CA LYS A 139 6.29 -54.02 -11.37
C LYS A 139 5.55 -52.81 -11.94
N GLU A 140 5.81 -51.61 -11.41
CA GLU A 140 5.23 -50.38 -11.93
C GLU A 140 5.67 -50.09 -13.37
N ALA A 141 6.96 -50.32 -13.68
CA ALA A 141 7.50 -50.14 -15.02
C ALA A 141 6.91 -51.14 -16.02
N ASP A 142 6.77 -52.41 -15.65
CA ASP A 142 6.11 -53.43 -16.47
C ASP A 142 4.62 -53.12 -16.69
N GLN A 143 3.90 -52.71 -15.64
CA GLN A 143 2.49 -52.32 -15.76
C GLN A 143 2.29 -51.13 -16.69
N LEU A 144 3.14 -50.10 -16.58
CA LEU A 144 3.10 -48.94 -17.48
C LEU A 144 3.42 -49.33 -18.92
N LEU A 145 4.43 -50.17 -19.13
CA LEU A 145 4.80 -50.68 -20.45
C LEU A 145 3.69 -51.52 -21.10
N GLN A 146 2.95 -52.32 -20.31
CA GLN A 146 1.81 -53.08 -20.81
C GLN A 146 0.65 -52.16 -21.21
N LYS A 147 0.39 -51.08 -20.46
CA LYS A 147 -0.64 -50.07 -20.79
C LYS A 147 -0.35 -49.32 -22.09
N THR A 148 0.92 -49.11 -22.43
CA THR A 148 1.33 -48.50 -23.71
C THR A 148 1.30 -49.47 -24.90
N GLY A 149 0.78 -50.70 -24.71
CA GLY A 149 0.64 -51.70 -25.77
C GLY A 149 1.91 -52.55 -26.03
N ALA A 150 3.01 -52.29 -25.33
CA ALA A 150 4.30 -52.95 -25.57
C ALA A 150 4.47 -54.29 -24.80
N LYS A 151 3.40 -55.11 -24.79
CA LYS A 151 3.33 -56.40 -24.07
C LYS A 151 4.35 -57.45 -24.54
N VAL A 152 4.72 -57.43 -25.82
CA VAL A 152 5.78 -58.28 -26.40
C VAL A 152 6.83 -57.34 -26.96
N SER A 153 7.80 -56.97 -26.12
CA SER A 153 8.86 -56.04 -26.49
C SER A 153 10.18 -56.39 -25.81
N GLN A 154 11.29 -56.00 -26.42
CA GLN A 154 12.63 -56.17 -25.85
C GLN A 154 12.77 -55.44 -24.49
N ASN A 155 12.11 -54.29 -24.35
CA ASN A 155 12.11 -53.55 -23.09
C ASN A 155 11.45 -54.35 -21.97
N ARG A 156 10.33 -55.01 -22.27
CA ARG A 156 9.65 -55.87 -21.29
C ARG A 156 10.53 -57.05 -20.89
N ALA A 157 11.15 -57.71 -21.86
CA ALA A 157 12.08 -58.81 -21.60
C ALA A 157 13.22 -58.39 -20.67
N ALA A 158 13.80 -57.20 -20.86
CA ALA A 158 14.84 -56.66 -19.97
C ALA A 158 14.32 -56.40 -18.55
N ILE A 159 13.14 -55.78 -18.40
CA ILE A 159 12.51 -55.54 -17.08
C ILE A 159 12.25 -56.85 -16.34
N LEU A 160 11.63 -57.82 -17.02
CA LEU A 160 11.33 -59.12 -16.43
C LEU A 160 12.62 -59.88 -16.07
N THR A 161 13.66 -59.82 -16.90
CA THR A 161 14.97 -60.39 -16.58
C THR A 161 15.52 -59.83 -15.27
N ASN A 162 15.48 -58.50 -15.10
CA ASN A 162 15.94 -57.86 -13.87
C ASN A 162 15.05 -58.18 -12.68
N MET A 163 13.73 -58.22 -12.88
CA MET A 163 12.77 -58.60 -11.86
C MET A 163 12.98 -60.04 -11.37
N GLY A 164 13.30 -60.98 -12.26
CA GLY A 164 13.67 -62.35 -11.91
C GLY A 164 14.93 -62.40 -11.05
N MET A 165 15.96 -61.62 -11.40
CA MET A 165 17.15 -61.46 -10.55
C MET A 165 16.85 -60.84 -9.18
N THR A 166 15.92 -59.88 -9.09
CA THR A 166 15.47 -59.30 -7.82
C THR A 166 14.69 -60.31 -6.97
N TYR A 167 13.85 -61.16 -7.57
CA TYR A 167 13.21 -62.26 -6.84
C TYR A 167 14.23 -63.26 -6.32
N SER A 168 15.23 -63.58 -7.13
CA SER A 168 16.35 -64.44 -6.73
C SER A 168 17.17 -63.86 -5.57
N SER A 169 17.42 -62.54 -5.55
CA SER A 169 18.13 -61.90 -4.42
C SER A 169 17.29 -61.85 -3.13
N LEU A 170 15.97 -61.96 -3.25
CA LEU A 170 15.04 -62.14 -2.12
C LEU A 170 14.88 -63.60 -1.69
N GLY A 171 15.55 -64.55 -2.36
CA GLY A 171 15.42 -65.99 -2.11
C GLY A 171 14.13 -66.61 -2.65
N ASN A 172 13.33 -65.88 -3.44
CA ASN A 172 12.10 -66.41 -4.02
C ASN A 172 12.38 -67.03 -5.39
N HIS A 173 12.99 -68.22 -5.39
CA HIS A 173 13.41 -68.93 -6.60
C HIS A 173 12.24 -69.30 -7.52
N LYS A 174 11.11 -69.73 -6.96
CA LYS A 174 9.90 -70.07 -7.74
C LYS A 174 9.35 -68.88 -8.51
N ALA A 175 9.25 -67.71 -7.89
CA ALA A 175 8.84 -66.49 -8.59
C ALA A 175 9.86 -66.05 -9.64
N ALA A 176 11.17 -66.19 -9.35
CA ALA A 176 12.22 -65.90 -10.32
C ALA A 176 12.10 -66.78 -11.58
N ILE A 177 11.89 -68.10 -11.41
CA ILE A 177 11.68 -69.06 -12.50
C ILE A 177 10.47 -68.65 -13.35
N GLN A 178 9.32 -68.37 -12.71
CA GLN A 178 8.11 -67.95 -13.43
C GLN A 178 8.35 -66.70 -14.30
N VAL A 179 9.04 -65.70 -13.75
CA VAL A 179 9.34 -64.47 -14.48
C VAL A 179 10.34 -64.72 -15.61
N HIS A 180 11.36 -65.55 -15.40
CA HIS A 180 12.30 -65.90 -16.47
C HIS A 180 11.66 -66.73 -17.58
N LEU A 181 10.68 -67.59 -17.28
CA LEU A 181 9.88 -68.29 -18.29
C LEU A 181 9.05 -67.31 -19.14
N GLN A 182 8.49 -66.26 -18.53
CA GLN A 182 7.83 -65.19 -19.28
C GLN A 182 8.80 -64.43 -20.18
N THR A 183 10.01 -64.11 -19.69
CA THR A 183 11.07 -63.52 -20.52
C THR A 183 11.42 -64.44 -21.69
N LEU A 184 11.59 -65.73 -21.45
CA LEU A 184 11.93 -66.72 -22.48
C LEU A 184 10.87 -66.76 -23.59
N ASP A 185 9.58 -66.76 -23.24
CA ASP A 185 8.48 -66.70 -24.20
C ASP A 185 8.54 -65.43 -25.07
N ILE A 186 8.76 -64.26 -24.46
CA ILE A 186 8.91 -63.00 -25.20
C ILE A 186 10.13 -63.05 -26.13
N CYS A 187 11.27 -63.52 -25.65
CA CYS A 187 12.49 -63.60 -26.45
C CYS A 187 12.38 -64.59 -27.60
N LYS A 188 11.64 -65.71 -27.43
CA LYS A 188 11.32 -66.64 -28.52
C LYS A 188 10.42 -65.99 -29.57
N LYS A 189 9.35 -65.31 -29.15
CA LYS A 189 8.45 -64.57 -30.07
C LYS A 189 9.15 -63.49 -30.87
N LEU A 190 10.15 -62.84 -30.26
CA LEU A 190 10.94 -61.77 -30.89
C LEU A 190 12.21 -62.29 -31.60
N ASN A 191 12.48 -63.60 -31.57
CA ASN A 191 13.71 -64.20 -32.11
C ASN A 191 15.03 -63.59 -31.59
N ILE A 192 15.06 -63.21 -30.30
CA ILE A 192 16.24 -62.60 -29.66
C ILE A 192 17.13 -63.72 -29.09
N ALA A 193 18.03 -64.27 -29.91
CA ALA A 193 18.89 -65.40 -29.53
C ALA A 193 19.65 -65.20 -28.20
N PHE A 194 20.21 -63.99 -27.99
CA PHE A 194 20.88 -63.65 -26.73
C PHE A 194 19.94 -63.74 -25.53
N GLY A 195 18.72 -63.21 -25.66
CA GLY A 195 17.72 -63.20 -24.59
C GLY A 195 17.18 -64.60 -24.28
N ILE A 196 17.08 -65.47 -25.30
CA ILE A 196 16.74 -66.88 -25.13
C ILE A 196 17.82 -67.57 -24.31
N ALA A 197 19.09 -67.48 -24.72
CA ALA A 197 20.21 -68.09 -24.00
C ALA A 197 20.29 -67.59 -22.55
N LEU A 198 20.25 -66.27 -22.34
CA LEU A 198 20.29 -65.70 -21.00
C LEU A 198 19.13 -66.17 -20.12
N SER A 199 17.91 -66.23 -20.65
CA SER A 199 16.75 -66.68 -19.89
C SER A 199 16.85 -68.16 -19.51
N GLU A 200 17.27 -69.03 -20.44
CA GLU A 200 17.48 -70.45 -20.17
C GLU A 200 18.59 -70.67 -19.14
N SER A 201 19.69 -69.91 -19.21
CA SER A 201 20.74 -69.92 -18.19
C SER A 201 20.22 -69.52 -16.81
N ASN A 202 19.45 -68.44 -16.73
CA ASN A 202 18.89 -67.95 -15.46
C ASN A 202 17.88 -68.95 -14.88
N ILE A 203 17.01 -69.54 -15.71
CA ILE A 203 16.09 -70.60 -15.29
C ILE A 203 16.89 -71.78 -14.71
N GLY A 204 17.93 -72.24 -15.42
CA GLY A 204 18.78 -73.31 -14.94
C GLY A 204 19.46 -73.00 -13.61
N GLU A 205 19.96 -71.77 -13.41
CA GLU A 205 20.56 -71.35 -12.14
C GLU A 205 19.54 -71.33 -10.99
N GLU A 206 18.33 -70.81 -11.23
CA GLU A 206 17.29 -70.78 -10.20
C GLU A 206 16.75 -72.18 -9.88
N LEU A 207 16.66 -73.08 -10.86
CA LEU A 207 16.30 -74.50 -10.64
C LEU A 207 17.36 -75.22 -9.81
N ILE A 208 18.67 -74.94 -10.02
CA ILE A 208 19.72 -75.49 -9.15
C ILE A 208 19.53 -75.01 -7.71
N ARG A 209 19.20 -73.73 -7.51
CA ARG A 209 18.94 -73.15 -6.17
C ARG A 209 17.68 -73.69 -5.51
N ASP A 210 16.66 -74.06 -6.29
CA ASP A 210 15.45 -74.73 -5.81
C ASP A 210 15.65 -76.26 -5.66
N HIS A 211 16.89 -76.77 -5.78
CA HIS A 211 17.24 -78.19 -5.69
C HIS A 211 16.63 -79.09 -6.76
N GLN A 212 16.34 -78.55 -7.95
CA GLN A 212 15.78 -79.23 -9.12
C GLN A 212 16.81 -79.42 -10.24
N GLN A 213 17.95 -80.06 -9.94
CA GLN A 213 19.10 -80.13 -10.85
C GLN A 213 18.80 -80.91 -12.15
N ASN A 214 17.92 -81.92 -12.09
CA ASN A 214 17.54 -82.70 -13.28
C ASN A 214 16.75 -81.87 -14.29
N GLU A 215 15.91 -80.96 -13.82
CA GLU A 215 15.15 -80.03 -14.66
C GLU A 215 16.05 -78.89 -15.18
N ALA A 216 17.07 -78.49 -14.42
CA ALA A 216 18.00 -77.42 -14.80
C ALA A 216 18.89 -77.78 -16.00
N LEU A 217 19.37 -79.03 -16.07
CA LEU A 217 20.36 -79.46 -17.07
C LEU A 217 19.94 -79.22 -18.53
N PRO A 218 18.72 -79.56 -19.00
CA PRO A 218 18.32 -79.31 -20.39
C PRO A 218 18.32 -77.82 -20.75
N TYR A 219 17.87 -76.93 -19.85
CA TYR A 219 17.92 -75.48 -20.07
C TYR A 219 19.37 -74.98 -20.19
N LEU A 220 20.26 -75.44 -19.33
CA LEU A 220 21.67 -75.05 -19.36
C LEU A 220 22.39 -75.56 -20.62
N LEU A 221 22.11 -76.79 -21.07
CA LEU A 221 22.68 -77.34 -22.31
C LEU A 221 22.19 -76.59 -23.55
N SER A 222 20.89 -76.27 -23.62
CA SER A 222 20.32 -75.44 -24.70
C SER A 222 20.98 -74.06 -24.73
N SER A 223 21.05 -73.40 -23.57
CA SER A 223 21.72 -72.10 -23.42
C SER A 223 23.20 -72.16 -23.83
N MET A 224 23.92 -73.21 -23.44
CA MET A 224 25.32 -73.43 -23.81
C MET A 224 25.49 -73.51 -25.33
N GLN A 225 24.74 -74.40 -25.99
CA GLN A 225 24.83 -74.60 -27.44
C GLN A 225 24.50 -73.30 -28.20
N LEU A 226 23.45 -72.60 -27.77
CA LEU A 226 23.06 -71.34 -28.39
C LEU A 226 24.14 -70.27 -28.19
N SER A 227 24.77 -70.23 -27.02
CA SER A 227 25.85 -69.29 -26.71
C SER A 227 27.12 -69.59 -27.50
N GLU A 228 27.53 -70.86 -27.61
CA GLU A 228 28.68 -71.28 -28.42
C GLU A 228 28.47 -70.96 -29.90
N LYS A 229 27.28 -71.28 -30.45
CA LYS A 229 26.94 -71.02 -31.85
C LYS A 229 26.99 -69.54 -32.23
N ASN A 230 26.59 -68.65 -31.33
CA ASN A 230 26.50 -67.22 -31.60
C ASN A 230 27.67 -66.40 -31.00
N GLY A 231 28.65 -67.05 -30.36
CA GLY A 231 29.78 -66.36 -29.74
C GLY A 231 29.45 -65.55 -28.49
N PHE A 232 28.38 -65.90 -27.76
CA PHE A 232 28.01 -65.22 -26.51
C PHE A 232 28.90 -65.65 -25.33
N THR A 233 30.08 -65.08 -25.22
CA THR A 233 31.10 -65.51 -24.24
C THR A 233 30.85 -65.01 -22.81
N ASN A 234 30.09 -63.92 -22.63
CA ASN A 234 29.98 -63.17 -21.37
C ASN A 234 29.40 -63.96 -20.18
N PHE A 235 28.55 -64.95 -20.43
CA PHE A 235 27.91 -65.77 -19.39
C PHE A 235 28.17 -67.27 -19.57
N LEU A 236 28.97 -67.63 -20.58
CA LEU A 236 29.30 -69.02 -20.88
C LEU A 236 30.10 -69.70 -19.75
N GLY A 237 30.95 -68.94 -19.04
CA GLY A 237 31.65 -69.43 -17.85
C GLY A 237 30.73 -69.88 -16.73
N GLN A 238 29.69 -69.09 -16.46
CA GLN A 238 28.65 -69.44 -15.48
C GLN A 238 27.87 -70.68 -15.92
N ILE A 239 27.51 -70.79 -17.20
CA ILE A 239 26.81 -71.97 -17.74
C ILE A 239 27.66 -73.22 -17.57
N TYR A 240 28.92 -73.20 -18.00
CA TYR A 240 29.82 -74.34 -17.85
C TYR A 240 30.01 -74.74 -16.39
N LYS A 241 30.19 -73.76 -15.50
CA LYS A 241 30.31 -74.01 -14.06
C LYS A 241 29.06 -74.69 -13.50
N ASN A 242 27.87 -74.17 -13.81
CA ASN A 242 26.59 -74.75 -13.38
C ASN A 242 26.41 -76.19 -13.91
N ILE A 243 26.74 -76.45 -15.17
CA ILE A 243 26.70 -77.81 -15.76
C ILE A 243 27.70 -78.73 -15.05
N GLY A 244 28.92 -78.25 -14.77
CA GLY A 244 29.94 -78.99 -14.05
C GLY A 244 29.52 -79.38 -12.64
N GLU A 245 28.89 -78.45 -11.91
CA GLU A 245 28.31 -78.70 -10.58
C GLU A 245 27.21 -79.78 -10.62
N ILE A 246 26.31 -79.74 -11.62
CA ILE A 246 25.28 -80.77 -11.80
C ILE A 246 25.91 -82.15 -12.03
N TYR A 247 26.89 -82.25 -12.95
CA TYR A 247 27.56 -83.53 -13.20
C TYR A 247 28.34 -84.03 -11.98
N TRP A 248 28.89 -83.12 -11.17
CA TRP A 248 29.53 -83.48 -9.91
C TRP A 248 28.54 -84.12 -8.93
N LEU A 249 27.35 -83.53 -8.78
CA LEU A 249 26.27 -84.08 -7.96
C LEU A 249 25.76 -85.44 -8.48
N GLN A 250 25.75 -85.62 -9.80
CA GLN A 250 25.44 -86.89 -10.46
C GLN A 250 26.58 -87.93 -10.37
N LYS A 251 27.67 -87.64 -9.64
CA LYS A 251 28.87 -88.47 -9.52
C LYS A 251 29.61 -88.72 -10.84
N ASN A 252 29.31 -87.97 -11.90
CA ASN A 252 30.06 -88.01 -13.15
C ASN A 252 31.27 -87.08 -13.08
N THR A 253 32.30 -87.53 -12.37
CA THR A 253 33.50 -86.75 -12.03
C THR A 253 34.26 -86.28 -13.27
N VAL A 254 34.33 -87.10 -14.33
CA VAL A 254 35.02 -86.78 -15.58
C VAL A 254 34.37 -85.58 -16.27
N LYS A 255 33.05 -85.62 -16.50
CA LYS A 255 32.33 -84.50 -17.12
C LYS A 255 32.37 -83.26 -16.22
N ALA A 256 32.23 -83.43 -14.90
CA ALA A 256 32.28 -82.33 -13.95
C ALA A 256 33.59 -81.53 -14.07
N ILE A 257 34.74 -82.23 -14.06
CA ILE A 257 36.06 -81.60 -14.19
C ILE A 257 36.22 -80.95 -15.57
N GLN A 258 35.84 -81.62 -16.66
CA GLN A 258 35.92 -81.06 -18.02
C GLN A 258 35.14 -79.75 -18.17
N PHE A 259 33.90 -79.69 -17.66
CA PHE A 259 33.10 -78.47 -17.71
C PHE A 259 33.65 -77.38 -16.80
N MET A 260 34.21 -77.74 -15.64
CA MET A 260 34.84 -76.78 -14.75
C MET A 260 36.14 -76.19 -15.33
N GLU A 261 36.96 -76.99 -16.02
CA GLU A 261 38.13 -76.52 -16.77
C GLU A 261 37.72 -75.54 -17.89
N LYS A 262 36.65 -75.84 -18.63
CA LYS A 262 36.07 -74.91 -19.61
C LYS A 262 35.60 -73.60 -18.97
N ALA A 263 34.95 -73.67 -17.80
CA ALA A 263 34.51 -72.50 -17.04
C ALA A 263 35.70 -71.61 -16.65
N VAL A 264 36.76 -72.19 -16.10
CA VAL A 264 37.99 -71.45 -15.75
C VAL A 264 38.63 -70.81 -16.98
N ALA A 265 38.76 -71.54 -18.09
CA ALA A 265 39.37 -71.05 -19.32
C ALA A 265 38.61 -69.84 -19.90
N ILE A 266 37.28 -69.90 -19.97
CA ILE A 266 36.49 -68.79 -20.50
C ILE A 266 36.46 -67.60 -19.54
N CYS A 267 36.38 -67.83 -18.21
CA CYS A 267 36.43 -66.75 -17.22
C CYS A 267 37.76 -66.00 -17.25
N LYS A 268 38.90 -66.70 -17.43
CA LYS A 268 40.21 -66.08 -17.68
C LYS A 268 40.19 -65.24 -18.96
N LYS A 269 39.65 -65.77 -20.07
CA LYS A 269 39.58 -65.08 -21.36
C LYS A 269 38.77 -63.78 -21.32
N ILE A 270 37.64 -63.77 -20.61
CA ILE A 270 36.76 -62.59 -20.50
C ILE A 270 37.08 -61.69 -19.30
N ASN A 271 38.11 -62.03 -18.52
CA ASN A 271 38.52 -61.32 -17.31
C ASN A 271 37.39 -61.21 -16.24
N ASP A 272 36.54 -62.23 -16.09
CA ASP A 272 35.54 -62.29 -15.00
C ASP A 272 36.15 -62.91 -13.75
N GLN A 273 36.83 -62.09 -12.95
CA GLN A 273 37.57 -62.50 -11.76
C GLN A 273 36.69 -63.17 -10.68
N ASN A 274 35.44 -62.71 -10.52
CA ASN A 274 34.53 -63.27 -9.52
C ASN A 274 34.09 -64.69 -9.90
N SER A 275 33.68 -64.90 -11.15
CA SER A 275 33.29 -66.24 -11.61
C SER A 275 34.52 -67.16 -11.74
N LEU A 276 35.69 -66.59 -12.05
CA LEU A 276 36.97 -67.30 -12.03
C LEU A 276 37.28 -67.83 -10.64
N LEU A 277 37.18 -67.00 -9.59
CA LEU A 277 37.41 -67.38 -8.20
C LEU A 277 36.58 -68.60 -7.78
N HIS A 278 35.27 -68.56 -8.03
CA HIS A 278 34.39 -69.68 -7.69
C HIS A 278 34.70 -70.93 -8.52
N SER A 279 35.00 -70.78 -9.81
CA SER A 279 35.29 -71.92 -10.68
C SER A 279 36.61 -72.60 -10.32
N THR A 280 37.65 -71.84 -9.96
CA THR A 280 38.93 -72.41 -9.50
C THR A 280 38.79 -73.07 -8.12
N GLN A 281 37.98 -72.49 -7.22
CA GLN A 281 37.64 -73.08 -5.92
C GLN A 281 36.87 -74.41 -6.04
N LEU A 282 36.00 -74.55 -7.04
CA LEU A 282 35.33 -75.83 -7.27
C LEU A 282 36.29 -76.82 -7.94
N LEU A 283 37.06 -76.37 -8.93
CA LEU A 283 37.98 -77.23 -9.69
C LEU A 283 39.06 -77.86 -8.81
N HIS A 284 39.78 -77.09 -7.98
CA HIS A 284 40.83 -77.67 -7.12
C HIS A 284 40.25 -78.65 -6.09
N THR A 285 39.02 -78.40 -5.62
CA THR A 285 38.31 -79.27 -4.66
C THR A 285 37.92 -80.58 -5.33
N TYR A 286 37.41 -80.51 -6.57
CA TYR A 286 37.05 -81.69 -7.35
C TYR A 286 38.28 -82.54 -7.66
N LEU A 287 39.36 -81.90 -8.12
CA LEU A 287 40.64 -82.56 -8.42
C LEU A 287 41.27 -83.21 -7.19
N GLY A 288 41.19 -82.56 -6.03
CA GLY A 288 41.66 -83.11 -4.76
C GLY A 288 40.87 -84.35 -4.33
N LYS A 289 39.53 -84.31 -4.47
CA LYS A 289 38.65 -85.45 -4.16
C LYS A 289 38.79 -86.62 -5.13
N THR A 290 39.21 -86.38 -6.37
CA THR A 290 39.47 -87.44 -7.36
C THR A 290 40.92 -87.93 -7.36
N GLY A 291 41.75 -87.50 -6.40
CA GLY A 291 43.15 -87.95 -6.25
C GLY A 291 44.15 -87.34 -7.23
N SER A 292 43.76 -86.33 -8.01
CA SER A 292 44.63 -85.61 -8.95
C SER A 292 45.42 -84.49 -8.26
N TYR A 293 46.22 -84.85 -7.26
CA TYR A 293 46.82 -83.91 -6.31
C TYR A 293 47.73 -82.85 -6.95
N VAL A 294 48.52 -83.19 -7.97
CA VAL A 294 49.41 -82.23 -8.64
C VAL A 294 48.60 -81.13 -9.35
N LYS A 295 47.55 -81.52 -10.07
CA LYS A 295 46.64 -80.56 -10.72
C LYS A 295 45.86 -79.76 -9.69
N ALA A 296 45.44 -80.40 -8.59
CA ALA A 296 44.75 -79.73 -7.49
C ALA A 296 45.63 -78.66 -6.84
N TYR A 297 46.90 -78.96 -6.59
CA TYR A 297 47.87 -78.00 -6.02
C TYR A 297 48.08 -76.79 -6.93
N ASN A 298 48.33 -77.01 -8.23
CA ASN A 298 48.49 -75.90 -9.19
C ASN A 298 47.21 -75.05 -9.29
N THR A 299 46.03 -75.68 -9.30
CA THR A 299 44.75 -74.96 -9.33
C THR A 299 44.49 -74.22 -8.01
N ALA A 300 45.00 -74.72 -6.88
CA ALA A 300 44.92 -74.04 -5.60
C ALA A 300 45.79 -72.77 -5.56
N LEU A 301 46.99 -72.80 -6.19
CA LEU A 301 47.81 -71.59 -6.36
C LEU A 301 47.10 -70.56 -7.23
N ASP A 302 46.49 -70.99 -8.35
CA ASP A 302 45.65 -70.13 -9.19
C ASP A 302 44.48 -69.52 -8.39
N PHE A 303 43.82 -70.33 -7.55
CA PHE A 303 42.75 -69.85 -6.67
C PHE A 303 43.25 -68.78 -5.69
N ILE A 304 44.40 -68.99 -5.03
CA ILE A 304 44.98 -68.01 -4.09
C ILE A 304 45.29 -66.70 -4.83
N ALA A 305 45.93 -66.75 -6.00
CA ALA A 305 46.26 -65.57 -6.78
C ALA A 305 45.01 -64.77 -7.19
N VAL A 306 43.94 -65.47 -7.61
CA VAL A 306 42.66 -64.83 -7.95
C VAL A 306 41.98 -64.29 -6.70
N ASN A 307 42.00 -65.00 -5.58
CA ASN A 307 41.43 -64.59 -4.30
C ASN A 307 42.07 -63.29 -3.79
N ASP A 308 43.39 -63.18 -3.85
CA ASP A 308 44.11 -61.97 -3.45
C ASP A 308 43.77 -60.79 -4.36
N SER A 309 43.64 -61.03 -5.66
CA SER A 309 43.21 -60.02 -6.64
C SER A 309 41.79 -59.52 -6.35
N VAL A 310 40.84 -60.44 -6.13
CA VAL A 310 39.42 -60.11 -5.84
C VAL A 310 39.29 -59.39 -4.49
N ASN A 311 39.94 -59.88 -3.44
CA ASN A 311 39.87 -59.26 -2.11
C ASN A 311 40.49 -57.87 -2.08
N ASN A 312 41.57 -57.62 -2.83
CA ASN A 312 42.12 -56.27 -2.96
C ASN A 312 41.18 -55.32 -3.71
N ALA A 313 40.52 -55.79 -4.78
CA ALA A 313 39.52 -55.01 -5.50
C ALA A 313 38.27 -54.72 -4.63
N GLU A 314 37.82 -55.70 -3.84
CA GLU A 314 36.70 -55.54 -2.92
C GLU A 314 37.03 -54.54 -1.81
N LYS A 315 38.22 -54.65 -1.19
CA LYS A 315 38.70 -53.64 -0.22
C LYS A 315 38.72 -52.24 -0.83
N GLN A 316 39.24 -52.07 -2.04
CA GLN A 316 39.26 -50.78 -2.72
C GLN A 316 37.85 -50.24 -2.99
N LYS A 317 36.92 -51.13 -3.35
CA LYS A 317 35.51 -50.78 -3.53
C LYS A 317 34.85 -50.37 -2.22
N THR A 318 35.04 -51.12 -1.14
CA THR A 318 34.54 -50.79 0.20
C THR A 318 35.12 -49.45 0.69
N ILE A 319 36.41 -49.18 0.46
CA ILE A 319 37.02 -47.87 0.76
C ILE A 319 36.34 -46.76 -0.05
N THR A 320 36.05 -46.99 -1.33
CA THR A 320 35.37 -46.03 -2.20
C THR A 320 33.91 -45.80 -1.77
N GLU A 321 33.20 -46.85 -1.35
CA GLU A 321 31.83 -46.76 -0.82
C GLU A 321 31.80 -46.02 0.52
N ILE A 322 32.67 -46.37 1.47
CA ILE A 322 32.79 -45.68 2.77
C ILE A 322 33.14 -44.20 2.58
N SER A 323 34.11 -43.88 1.72
CA SER A 323 34.47 -42.49 1.42
C SER A 323 33.35 -41.71 0.75
N THR A 324 32.57 -42.35 -0.13
CA THR A 324 31.39 -41.74 -0.75
C THR A 324 30.27 -41.51 0.26
N GLN A 325 30.01 -42.46 1.15
CA GLN A 325 29.01 -42.31 2.22
C GLN A 325 29.41 -41.18 3.16
N TYR A 326 30.68 -41.13 3.58
CA TYR A 326 31.21 -40.05 4.43
C TYR A 326 31.09 -38.67 3.75
N GLU A 327 31.42 -38.56 2.46
CA GLU A 327 31.20 -37.33 1.71
C GLU A 327 29.72 -36.93 1.65
N THR A 328 28.82 -37.90 1.54
CA THR A 328 27.37 -37.68 1.44
C THR A 328 26.84 -37.17 2.77
N GLU A 329 27.19 -37.80 3.89
CA GLU A 329 26.80 -37.36 5.23
C GLU A 329 27.32 -35.93 5.52
N LYS A 330 28.56 -35.62 5.13
CA LYS A 330 29.12 -34.27 5.26
C LYS A 330 28.34 -33.23 4.45
N LYS A 331 27.93 -33.57 3.23
CA LYS A 331 27.12 -32.68 2.37
C LYS A 331 25.71 -32.50 2.93
N GLU A 332 25.07 -33.56 3.43
CA GLU A 332 23.76 -33.48 4.08
C GLU A 332 23.79 -32.65 5.37
N ALA A 333 24.83 -32.80 6.19
CA ALA A 333 25.06 -31.94 7.36
C ALA A 333 25.20 -30.47 6.95
N ARG A 334 25.94 -30.19 5.87
CA ARG A 334 26.10 -28.83 5.34
C ARG A 334 24.80 -28.25 4.80
N ILE A 335 23.99 -29.03 4.08
CA ILE A 335 22.68 -28.61 3.59
C ILE A 335 21.74 -28.32 4.77
N ARG A 336 21.74 -29.16 5.81
CA ARG A 336 20.97 -28.92 7.05
C ARG A 336 21.38 -27.64 7.75
N ALA A 337 22.69 -27.38 7.86
CA ALA A 337 23.19 -26.13 8.44
C ALA A 337 22.79 -24.90 7.61
N LEU A 338 22.93 -24.95 6.28
CA LEU A 338 22.54 -23.85 5.39
C LEU A 338 21.04 -23.57 5.41
N THR A 339 20.21 -24.61 5.46
CA THR A 339 18.74 -24.48 5.54
C THR A 339 18.31 -23.90 6.90
N GLN A 340 18.96 -24.29 8.00
CA GLN A 340 18.75 -23.63 9.30
C GLN A 340 19.17 -22.17 9.26
N GLN A 341 20.33 -21.85 8.67
CA GLN A 341 20.81 -20.47 8.55
C GLN A 341 19.86 -19.61 7.71
N GLN A 342 19.36 -20.12 6.57
CA GLN A 342 18.33 -19.43 5.78
C GLN A 342 17.07 -19.17 6.60
N LYS A 343 16.58 -20.15 7.36
CA LYS A 343 15.38 -19.99 8.19
C LYS A 343 15.57 -18.92 9.27
N ILE A 344 16.75 -18.83 9.88
CA ILE A 344 17.08 -17.79 10.86
C ILE A 344 17.06 -16.42 10.18
N THR A 345 17.73 -16.27 9.03
CA THR A 345 17.76 -15.00 8.29
C THR A 345 16.37 -14.56 7.85
N ASP A 346 15.50 -15.49 7.43
CA ASP A 346 14.11 -15.17 7.08
C ASP A 346 13.30 -14.69 8.30
N LEU A 347 13.47 -15.33 9.46
CA LEU A 347 12.83 -14.90 10.71
C LEU A 347 13.34 -13.54 11.18
N GLU A 348 14.65 -13.28 11.09
CA GLU A 348 15.24 -11.97 11.38
C GLU A 348 14.69 -10.88 10.44
N ASN A 349 14.57 -11.18 9.14
CA ASN A 349 13.97 -10.28 8.18
C ASN A 349 12.48 -10.00 8.47
N GLN A 350 11.71 -11.02 8.85
CA GLN A 350 10.31 -10.84 9.28
C GLN A 350 10.22 -9.97 10.53
N ARG A 351 11.08 -10.21 11.53
CA ARG A 351 11.16 -9.40 12.75
C ARG A 351 11.51 -7.95 12.43
N ASN A 352 12.53 -7.72 11.59
CA ASN A 352 12.96 -6.37 11.19
C ASN A 352 11.86 -5.64 10.41
N LYS A 353 11.18 -6.31 9.46
CA LYS A 353 10.01 -5.74 8.77
C LYS A 353 8.91 -5.35 9.76
N SER A 354 8.62 -6.20 10.74
CA SER A 354 7.61 -5.91 11.76
C SER A 354 7.99 -4.69 12.60
N LEU A 355 9.26 -4.59 13.03
CA LEU A 355 9.77 -3.42 13.76
C LEU A 355 9.68 -2.12 12.94
N VAL A 356 10.02 -2.17 11.65
CA VAL A 356 9.89 -1.01 10.75
C VAL A 356 8.43 -0.59 10.61
N TRP A 357 7.49 -1.54 10.45
CA TRP A 357 6.07 -1.23 10.41
C TRP A 357 5.56 -0.60 11.72
N PHE A 358 5.99 -1.10 12.88
CA PHE A 358 5.64 -0.50 14.17
C PHE A 358 6.17 0.93 14.31
N LEU A 359 7.40 1.20 13.85
CA LEU A 359 7.97 2.56 13.82
C LEU A 359 7.17 3.49 12.91
N ILE A 360 6.80 3.05 11.70
CA ILE A 360 5.98 3.84 10.77
C ILE A 360 4.63 4.18 11.41
N ILE A 361 3.95 3.20 11.99
CA ILE A 361 2.66 3.41 12.68
C ILE A 361 2.83 4.36 13.88
N GLY A 362 3.93 4.25 14.63
CA GLY A 362 4.27 5.14 15.75
C GLY A 362 4.48 6.59 15.30
N ILE A 363 5.19 6.80 14.19
CA ILE A 363 5.40 8.14 13.62
C ILE A 363 4.07 8.73 13.14
N ILE A 364 3.23 7.94 12.45
CA ILE A 364 1.92 8.38 11.97
C ILE A 364 1.01 8.77 13.15
N THR A 365 0.99 7.98 14.22
CA THR A 365 0.21 8.30 15.43
C THR A 365 0.71 9.57 16.11
N LEU A 366 2.02 9.77 16.22
CA LEU A 366 2.61 11.02 16.73
C LEU A 366 2.21 12.25 15.90
N ILE A 367 2.30 12.15 14.58
CA ILE A 367 1.87 13.23 13.66
C ILE A 367 0.39 13.53 13.83
N THR A 368 -0.44 12.49 13.96
CA THR A 368 -1.89 12.62 14.12
C THR A 368 -2.23 13.31 15.44
N VAL A 369 -1.58 12.92 16.54
CA VAL A 369 -1.74 13.55 17.86
C VAL A 369 -1.28 15.01 17.82
N ALA A 370 -0.11 15.29 17.22
CA ALA A 370 0.39 16.65 17.06
C ALA A 370 -0.58 17.52 16.25
N TYR A 371 -1.14 16.98 15.16
CA TYR A 371 -2.16 17.67 14.36
C TYR A 371 -3.43 17.97 15.16
N LEU A 372 -3.93 17.01 15.94
CA LEU A 372 -5.12 17.21 16.79
C LEU A 372 -4.88 18.26 17.88
N LEU A 373 -3.69 18.25 18.51
CA LEU A 373 -3.29 19.26 19.49
C LEU A 373 -3.16 20.65 18.85
N PHE A 374 -2.54 20.74 17.68
CA PHE A 374 -2.43 21.98 16.92
C PHE A 374 -3.80 22.53 16.52
N LYS A 375 -4.71 21.65 16.05
CA LYS A 375 -6.10 22.01 15.74
C LYS A 375 -6.82 22.53 16.98
N ARG A 376 -6.70 21.86 18.12
CA ARG A 376 -7.28 22.32 19.40
C ARG A 376 -6.73 23.67 19.82
N TYR A 377 -5.42 23.87 19.73
CA TYR A 377 -4.76 25.14 20.04
C TYR A 377 -5.27 26.26 19.12
N LYS A 378 -5.34 26.02 17.80
CA LYS A 378 -5.82 27.01 16.83
C LYS A 378 -7.28 27.40 17.09
N VAL A 379 -8.16 26.44 17.37
CA VAL A 379 -9.57 26.69 17.71
C VAL A 379 -9.69 27.51 18.99
N LYS A 380 -8.93 27.17 20.03
CA LYS A 380 -8.93 27.94 21.30
C LYS A 380 -8.54 29.40 21.06
N LYS A 381 -7.50 29.64 20.27
CA LYS A 381 -7.02 30.99 19.97
C LYS A 381 -8.02 31.80 19.14
N GLN A 382 -8.72 31.15 18.21
CA GLN A 382 -9.82 31.79 17.46
C GLN A 382 -10.98 32.20 18.38
N ASN A 383 -11.32 31.36 19.36
CA ASN A 383 -12.39 31.67 20.32
C ASN A 383 -12.01 32.84 21.25
N GLU A 384 -10.75 32.92 21.71
CA GLU A 384 -10.27 34.06 22.52
C GLU A 384 -10.34 35.37 21.74
N LEU A 385 -9.89 35.39 20.48
CA LEU A 385 -9.99 36.56 19.60
C LEU A 385 -11.45 36.98 19.36
N LEU A 386 -12.35 36.01 19.18
CA LEU A 386 -13.77 36.28 18.99
C LEU A 386 -14.42 36.86 20.26
N GLN A 387 -14.00 36.43 21.46
CA GLN A 387 -14.51 37.00 22.70
C GLN A 387 -14.10 38.46 22.87
N ILE A 388 -12.85 38.80 22.50
CA ILE A 388 -12.35 40.18 22.59
C ILE A 388 -13.15 41.11 21.66
N SER A 389 -13.40 40.70 20.41
CA SER A 389 -14.19 41.54 19.48
C SER A 389 -15.66 41.67 19.89
N LEU A 390 -16.23 40.63 20.51
CA LEU A 390 -17.58 40.70 21.06
C LEU A 390 -17.67 41.67 22.25
N GLU A 391 -16.67 41.69 23.13
CA GLU A 391 -16.66 42.63 24.25
C GLU A 391 -16.50 44.08 23.78
N GLU A 392 -15.67 44.33 22.76
CA GLU A 392 -15.48 45.65 22.16
C GLU A 392 -16.77 46.18 21.51
N THR A 393 -17.47 45.34 20.74
CA THR A 393 -18.77 45.69 20.12
C THR A 393 -19.87 45.93 21.16
N GLN A 394 -19.86 45.22 22.29
CA GLN A 394 -20.81 45.49 23.38
C GLN A 394 -20.55 46.85 24.05
N LYS A 395 -19.28 47.24 24.22
CA LYS A 395 -18.92 48.54 24.81
C LYS A 395 -19.31 49.71 23.92
N THR A 396 -19.11 49.62 22.61
CA THR A 396 -19.49 50.68 21.66
C THR A 396 -21.01 50.87 21.62
N LEU A 397 -21.77 49.79 21.54
CA LEU A 397 -23.23 49.83 21.51
C LEU A 397 -23.83 50.44 22.79
N LEU A 398 -23.22 50.15 23.96
CA LEU A 398 -23.63 50.74 25.23
C LEU A 398 -23.31 52.24 25.32
N ALA A 399 -22.18 52.68 24.79
CA ALA A 399 -21.82 54.10 24.72
C ALA A 399 -22.79 54.87 23.81
N GLU A 400 -23.14 54.30 22.66
CA GLU A 400 -24.11 54.88 21.72
C GLU A 400 -25.51 55.03 22.35
N LYS A 401 -25.99 53.99 23.06
CA LYS A 401 -27.27 54.06 23.78
C LYS A 401 -27.28 55.17 24.84
N LYS A 402 -26.19 55.32 25.61
CA LYS A 402 -26.06 56.38 26.62
C LYS A 402 -26.03 57.78 26.00
N ALA A 403 -25.37 57.94 24.85
CA ALA A 403 -25.34 59.22 24.14
C ALA A 403 -26.74 59.62 23.66
N SER A 404 -27.47 58.70 23.03
CA SER A 404 -28.85 58.94 22.57
C SER A 404 -29.80 59.28 23.73
N GLU A 405 -29.68 58.60 24.88
CA GLU A 405 -30.50 58.89 26.07
C GLU A 405 -30.19 60.27 26.67
N SER A 406 -28.92 60.68 26.68
CA SER A 406 -28.51 62.00 27.15
C SER A 406 -29.01 63.13 26.24
N GLU A 407 -28.99 62.92 24.93
CA GLU A 407 -29.53 63.87 23.94
C GLU A 407 -31.04 64.07 24.13
N LEU A 408 -31.79 62.97 24.29
CA LEU A 408 -33.23 63.02 24.54
C LEU A 408 -33.58 63.71 25.87
N LYS A 409 -32.73 63.57 26.89
CA LYS A 409 -32.88 64.27 28.17
C LYS A 409 -32.60 65.77 28.06
N ALA A 410 -31.60 66.17 27.27
CA ALA A 410 -31.30 67.58 27.02
C ALA A 410 -32.42 68.28 26.24
N LEU A 411 -32.99 67.63 25.23
CA LEU A 411 -34.13 68.15 24.46
C LEU A 411 -35.38 68.35 25.34
N LYS A 412 -35.69 67.41 26.23
CA LYS A 412 -36.81 67.58 27.20
C LYS A 412 -36.63 68.77 28.14
N SER A 413 -35.40 69.16 28.44
CA SER A 413 -35.10 70.32 29.30
C SER A 413 -35.26 71.67 28.60
N GLN A 414 -35.45 71.69 27.27
CA GLN A 414 -35.63 72.93 26.49
C GLN A 414 -37.08 73.46 26.52
N MET A 415 -38.06 72.68 26.99
CA MET A 415 -39.39 73.21 27.31
C MET A 415 -39.31 73.98 28.64
N ASN A 416 -39.27 75.30 28.60
CA ASN A 416 -39.23 76.15 29.80
C ASN A 416 -40.49 75.89 30.65
N PRO A 417 -40.40 75.20 31.81
CA PRO A 417 -41.59 74.84 32.59
C PRO A 417 -42.35 76.08 33.06
N HIS A 418 -41.63 77.17 33.31
CA HIS A 418 -42.21 78.43 33.76
C HIS A 418 -43.07 79.10 32.68
N PHE A 419 -42.69 79.02 31.40
CA PHE A 419 -43.52 79.51 30.30
C PHE A 419 -44.85 78.73 30.22
N ILE A 420 -44.77 77.40 30.30
CA ILE A 420 -45.96 76.52 30.26
C ILE A 420 -46.92 76.84 31.41
N PHE A 421 -46.40 76.95 32.65
CA PHE A 421 -47.26 77.27 33.80
C PHE A 421 -47.87 78.67 33.73
N ASN A 422 -47.13 79.65 33.22
CA ASN A 422 -47.65 81.02 33.10
C ASN A 422 -48.72 81.13 32.01
N ALA A 423 -48.49 80.54 30.83
CA ALA A 423 -49.49 80.53 29.77
C ALA A 423 -50.79 79.85 30.22
N LEU A 424 -50.67 78.72 30.93
CA LEU A 424 -51.83 78.01 31.49
C LEU A 424 -52.58 78.85 32.54
N ASN A 425 -51.87 79.54 33.42
CA ASN A 425 -52.49 80.41 34.42
C ASN A 425 -53.23 81.60 33.78
N SER A 426 -52.64 82.25 32.77
CA SER A 426 -53.29 83.36 32.05
C SER A 426 -54.53 82.88 31.27
N ILE A 427 -54.46 81.71 30.63
CA ILE A 427 -55.62 81.09 29.97
C ILE A 427 -56.71 80.78 31.02
N GLN A 428 -56.33 80.25 32.18
CA GLN A 428 -57.27 79.95 33.26
C GLN A 428 -57.93 81.23 33.80
N GLU A 429 -57.19 82.31 33.99
CA GLU A 429 -57.73 83.60 34.44
C GLU A 429 -58.76 84.15 33.45
N GLN A 430 -58.47 84.13 32.15
CA GLN A 430 -59.41 84.55 31.11
C GLN A 430 -60.67 83.67 31.07
N PHE A 431 -60.54 82.37 31.33
CA PHE A 431 -61.70 81.47 31.46
C PHE A 431 -62.58 81.80 32.68
N MET A 432 -61.97 82.25 33.78
CA MET A 432 -62.66 82.51 35.05
C MET A 432 -63.27 83.92 35.11
N PHE A 433 -62.57 84.94 34.61
CA PHE A 433 -62.92 86.36 34.81
C PHE A 433 -63.03 87.18 33.51
N GLY A 434 -62.65 86.63 32.35
CA GLY A 434 -62.65 87.33 31.06
C GLY A 434 -63.60 86.73 30.00
N ASP A 435 -63.31 86.99 28.72
CA ASP A 435 -64.08 86.47 27.58
C ASP A 435 -63.67 85.02 27.25
N LYS A 436 -64.61 84.08 27.43
CA LYS A 436 -64.43 82.65 27.15
C LYS A 436 -64.04 82.35 25.70
N LYS A 437 -64.45 83.18 24.73
CA LYS A 437 -64.11 82.98 23.32
C LYS A 437 -62.62 83.24 23.09
N ILE A 438 -62.10 84.32 23.68
CA ILE A 438 -60.67 84.63 23.67
C ILE A 438 -59.90 83.52 24.38
N ALA A 439 -60.34 83.07 25.56
CA ALA A 439 -59.68 81.99 26.29
C ALA A 439 -59.56 80.68 25.48
N ASN A 440 -60.58 80.33 24.70
CA ASN A 440 -60.56 79.12 23.87
C ASN A 440 -59.63 79.26 22.64
N GLU A 441 -59.59 80.43 22.01
CA GLU A 441 -58.62 80.75 20.96
C GLU A 441 -57.18 80.69 21.50
N GLN A 442 -56.94 81.20 22.70
CA GLN A 442 -55.64 81.13 23.37
C GLN A 442 -55.23 79.70 23.71
N MET A 443 -56.17 78.86 24.16
CA MET A 443 -55.90 77.44 24.39
C MET A 443 -55.56 76.71 23.10
N GLY A 444 -56.20 77.09 21.98
CA GLY A 444 -55.86 76.62 20.64
C GLY A 444 -54.44 77.00 20.23
N ASN A 445 -54.08 78.28 20.35
CA ASN A 445 -52.73 78.80 20.09
C ASN A 445 -51.66 78.11 20.96
N PHE A 446 -51.93 77.91 22.25
CA PHE A 446 -51.02 77.20 23.17
C PHE A 446 -50.82 75.72 22.80
N THR A 447 -51.90 75.03 22.44
CA THR A 447 -51.84 73.63 22.01
C THR A 447 -51.08 73.49 20.70
N TYR A 448 -51.32 74.41 19.76
CA TYR A 448 -50.62 74.46 18.48
C TYR A 448 -49.13 74.70 18.69
N LEU A 449 -48.76 75.74 19.45
CA LEU A 449 -47.38 76.07 19.77
C LEU A 449 -46.68 74.87 20.42
N THR A 450 -47.29 74.23 21.43
CA THR A 450 -46.69 73.08 22.12
C THR A 450 -46.43 71.90 21.17
N ARG A 451 -47.37 71.63 20.24
CA ARG A 451 -47.19 70.57 19.24
C ARG A 451 -46.13 70.91 18.21
N GLN A 452 -46.08 72.16 17.76
CA GLN A 452 -45.06 72.62 16.82
C GLN A 452 -43.67 72.58 17.44
N ILE A 453 -43.53 73.02 18.69
CA ILE A 453 -42.28 72.89 19.47
C ILE A 453 -41.81 71.43 19.52
N LEU A 454 -42.71 70.48 19.78
CA LEU A 454 -42.37 69.05 19.81
C LEU A 454 -42.07 68.46 18.42
N SER A 455 -42.71 68.97 17.36
CA SER A 455 -42.53 68.48 15.99
C SER A 455 -41.23 68.99 15.34
N ILE A 456 -40.79 70.20 15.72
CA ILE A 456 -39.51 70.77 15.30
C ILE A 456 -38.34 70.29 16.19
N SER A 457 -38.62 69.86 17.43
CA SER A 457 -37.63 69.31 18.36
C SER A 457 -37.09 67.96 17.85
N GLY A 458 -35.93 68.01 17.18
CA GLY A 458 -35.26 66.85 16.58
C GLY A 458 -34.94 67.00 15.09
N LYS A 459 -35.45 68.04 14.43
CA LYS A 459 -35.04 68.40 13.06
C LYS A 459 -33.74 69.20 13.08
N LYS A 460 -32.87 68.98 12.09
CA LYS A 460 -31.60 69.70 11.96
C LYS A 460 -31.79 71.14 11.48
N LYS A 461 -32.73 71.37 10.56
CA LYS A 461 -33.14 72.68 10.04
C LYS A 461 -34.67 72.72 9.84
N ILE A 462 -35.26 73.92 9.89
CA ILE A 462 -36.67 74.23 9.61
C ILE A 462 -36.79 75.47 8.70
N PRO A 463 -37.86 75.61 7.91
CA PRO A 463 -38.11 76.83 7.14
C PRO A 463 -38.29 78.07 8.01
N LEU A 464 -37.92 79.24 7.49
CA LEU A 464 -38.11 80.53 8.14
C LEU A 464 -39.59 80.83 8.39
N SER A 465 -40.46 80.45 7.45
CA SER A 465 -41.92 80.52 7.59
C SER A 465 -42.40 79.86 8.90
N THR A 466 -41.84 78.70 9.23
CA THR A 466 -42.19 77.94 10.44
C THR A 466 -41.67 78.63 11.71
N GLU A 467 -40.46 79.20 11.70
CA GLU A 467 -39.95 79.95 12.86
C GLU A 467 -40.77 81.24 13.07
N VAL A 468 -41.09 81.98 12.01
CA VAL A 468 -41.93 83.20 12.07
C VAL A 468 -43.33 82.87 12.58
N GLU A 469 -43.93 81.77 12.14
CA GLU A 469 -45.23 81.31 12.63
C GLU A 469 -45.19 81.01 14.14
N VAL A 470 -44.18 80.28 14.59
CA VAL A 470 -43.96 79.95 16.02
C VAL A 470 -43.75 81.22 16.85
N LEU A 471 -42.95 82.17 16.37
CA LEU A 471 -42.72 83.46 17.02
C LEU A 471 -44.00 84.29 17.11
N THR A 472 -44.81 84.31 16.05
CA THR A 472 -46.08 85.02 16.01
C THR A 472 -47.03 84.47 17.07
N LYS A 473 -47.18 83.15 17.15
CA LYS A 473 -48.03 82.50 18.17
C LYS A 473 -47.52 82.69 19.59
N TYR A 474 -46.20 82.73 19.77
CA TYR A 474 -45.60 83.07 21.06
C TYR A 474 -45.90 84.53 21.48
N LEU A 475 -45.76 85.50 20.58
CA LEU A 475 -46.05 86.91 20.84
C LEU A 475 -47.54 87.18 21.05
N GLU A 476 -48.43 86.48 20.36
CA GLU A 476 -49.89 86.53 20.59
C GLU A 476 -50.24 86.11 22.03
N LEU A 477 -49.59 85.06 22.55
CA LEU A 477 -49.80 84.59 23.93
C LEU A 477 -49.25 85.60 24.96
N GLU A 478 -48.07 86.20 24.71
CA GLU A 478 -47.50 87.20 25.62
C GLU A 478 -48.25 88.55 25.57
N LYS A 479 -48.84 88.93 24.43
CA LYS A 479 -49.66 90.16 24.30
C LYS A 479 -50.83 90.18 25.29
N MET A 480 -51.43 89.03 25.57
CA MET A 480 -52.54 88.92 26.53
C MET A 480 -52.15 89.22 27.97
N ARG A 481 -50.85 89.15 28.30
CA ARG A 481 -50.35 89.44 29.64
C ARG A 481 -50.19 90.94 29.90
N PHE A 482 -50.29 91.77 28.86
CA PHE A 482 -50.20 93.21 28.96
C PHE A 482 -51.58 93.81 28.63
N ASP A 483 -52.18 94.51 29.60
CA ASP A 483 -53.56 95.05 29.58
C ASP A 483 -53.79 96.15 28.52
N SER A 484 -53.60 95.83 27.24
CA SER A 484 -53.73 96.64 26.01
C SER A 484 -52.56 97.56 25.59
N ASP A 485 -51.44 97.56 26.31
CA ASP A 485 -50.27 98.41 26.00
C ASP A 485 -49.16 97.76 25.14
N PHE A 486 -49.38 96.57 24.56
CA PHE A 486 -48.33 95.84 23.81
C PHE A 486 -48.61 95.75 22.30
N GLU A 487 -47.68 96.29 21.51
CA GLU A 487 -47.66 96.21 20.05
C GLU A 487 -46.43 95.44 19.57
N TYR A 488 -46.60 94.60 18.57
CA TYR A 488 -45.48 93.94 17.90
C TYR A 488 -45.63 94.03 16.39
N THR A 489 -44.51 94.04 15.68
CA THR A 489 -44.48 94.00 14.22
C THR A 489 -43.36 93.05 13.81
N ILE A 490 -43.67 92.10 12.94
CA ILE A 490 -42.68 91.24 12.30
C ILE A 490 -42.68 91.60 10.82
N THR A 491 -41.53 92.01 10.28
CA THR A 491 -41.37 92.28 8.85
C THR A 491 -40.33 91.36 8.24
N VAL A 492 -40.62 90.88 7.04
CA VAL A 492 -39.72 90.07 6.21
C VAL A 492 -39.56 90.82 4.91
N GLU A 493 -38.32 91.11 4.50
CA GLU A 493 -38.07 91.79 3.21
C GLU A 493 -38.57 90.94 2.02
N GLU A 494 -39.11 91.59 0.98
CA GLU A 494 -39.73 90.90 -0.18
C GLU A 494 -38.76 90.02 -0.99
N ASN A 495 -37.45 90.15 -0.77
CA ASN A 495 -36.39 89.36 -1.41
C ASN A 495 -36.13 88.00 -0.72
N ILE A 496 -36.80 87.69 0.40
CA ILE A 496 -36.61 86.44 1.14
C ILE A 496 -37.69 85.42 0.77
N ASP A 497 -37.29 84.23 0.29
CA ASP A 497 -38.21 83.08 0.19
C ASP A 497 -38.30 82.37 1.55
N GLU A 498 -39.39 82.63 2.28
CA GLU A 498 -39.62 82.12 3.64
C GLU A 498 -39.69 80.59 3.72
N GLU A 499 -40.07 79.90 2.64
CA GLU A 499 -40.25 78.45 2.63
C GLU A 499 -38.95 77.71 2.29
N TYR A 500 -38.05 78.34 1.52
CA TYR A 500 -36.74 77.79 1.15
C TYR A 500 -35.62 78.14 2.12
N THR A 501 -35.75 79.24 2.86
CA THR A 501 -34.73 79.68 3.81
C THR A 501 -34.76 78.81 5.06
N GLU A 502 -33.78 77.92 5.21
CA GLU A 502 -33.74 76.95 6.32
C GLU A 502 -32.79 77.39 7.45
N LEU A 503 -33.32 77.47 8.68
CA LEU A 503 -32.55 77.77 9.90
C LEU A 503 -32.73 76.70 10.98
N PRO A 504 -31.77 76.53 11.91
CA PRO A 504 -31.97 75.65 13.05
C PRO A 504 -33.18 76.08 13.88
N PRO A 505 -34.01 75.15 14.36
CA PRO A 505 -35.21 75.49 15.11
C PRO A 505 -34.90 76.21 16.42
N MET A 506 -35.78 77.15 16.80
CA MET A 506 -35.79 77.89 18.07
C MET A 506 -34.56 78.76 18.33
N LEU A 507 -33.98 79.29 17.27
CA LEU A 507 -32.78 80.11 17.37
C LEU A 507 -33.12 81.54 17.84
N ILE A 508 -34.27 82.07 17.43
CA ILE A 508 -34.62 83.49 17.56
C ILE A 508 -35.49 83.72 18.80
N GLN A 509 -36.39 82.77 19.09
CA GLN A 509 -37.34 82.83 20.20
C GLN A 509 -36.73 83.26 21.56
N PRO A 510 -35.54 82.79 21.98
CA PRO A 510 -34.98 83.15 23.28
C PRO A 510 -34.55 84.63 23.37
N PHE A 511 -34.22 85.27 22.25
CA PHE A 511 -33.92 86.70 22.20
C PHE A 511 -35.20 87.53 22.30
N VAL A 512 -36.27 87.09 21.64
CA VAL A 512 -37.61 87.69 21.77
C VAL A 512 -38.14 87.54 23.21
N GLU A 513 -37.98 86.38 23.84
CA GLU A 513 -38.31 86.19 25.27
C GLU A 513 -37.55 87.17 26.17
N ASN A 514 -36.26 87.39 25.91
CA ASN A 514 -35.45 88.32 26.67
C ASN A 514 -35.93 89.76 26.53
N SER A 515 -36.28 90.21 25.32
CA SER A 515 -36.84 91.55 25.08
C SER A 515 -38.14 91.77 25.87
N ILE A 516 -39.03 90.77 25.93
CA ILE A 516 -40.28 90.88 26.68
C ILE A 516 -40.03 90.85 28.20
N LYS A 517 -39.26 89.87 28.68
CA LYS A 517 -39.08 89.61 30.11
C LYS A 517 -38.19 90.63 30.80
N HIS A 518 -37.11 91.04 30.15
CA HIS A 518 -36.09 91.91 30.74
C HIS A 518 -36.19 93.36 30.24
N GLY A 519 -36.63 93.58 29.00
CA GLY A 519 -36.84 94.93 28.45
C GLY A 519 -38.19 95.53 28.88
N LEU A 520 -39.30 94.85 28.57
CA LEU A 520 -40.64 95.45 28.57
C LEU A 520 -41.47 95.23 29.85
N LEU A 521 -41.17 94.20 30.65
CA LEU A 521 -41.94 93.91 31.87
C LEU A 521 -41.95 95.08 32.86
N HIS A 522 -40.85 95.84 32.95
CA HIS A 522 -40.66 96.92 33.92
C HIS A 522 -40.83 98.34 33.34
N GLN A 523 -41.13 98.45 32.04
CA GLN A 523 -41.41 99.73 31.40
C GLN A 523 -42.83 100.21 31.71
N LYS A 524 -42.99 101.53 31.89
CA LYS A 524 -44.28 102.21 32.03
C LYS A 524 -44.65 102.90 30.71
N GLY A 525 -45.87 102.65 30.19
CA GLY A 525 -46.36 103.18 28.91
C GLY A 525 -46.41 102.13 27.80
N LEU A 526 -46.56 102.59 26.54
CA LEU A 526 -46.65 101.74 25.35
C LEU A 526 -45.40 100.85 25.21
N LYS A 527 -45.60 99.55 25.03
CA LYS A 527 -44.57 98.52 24.89
C LYS A 527 -44.54 98.04 23.45
N LYS A 528 -43.39 98.10 22.81
CA LYS A 528 -43.23 97.80 21.38
C LYS A 528 -42.04 96.87 21.15
N VAL A 529 -42.26 95.82 20.36
CA VAL A 529 -41.19 94.97 19.80
C VAL A 529 -41.28 94.96 18.28
N VAL A 530 -40.18 95.24 17.61
CA VAL A 530 -40.05 95.13 16.15
C VAL A 530 -39.05 94.03 15.85
N ILE A 531 -39.42 93.10 14.96
CA ILE A 531 -38.57 92.01 14.50
C ILE A 531 -38.48 92.13 12.98
N ASP A 532 -37.28 92.40 12.48
CA ASP A 532 -37.04 92.59 11.06
C ASP A 532 -36.05 91.53 10.55
N PHE A 533 -36.42 90.90 9.44
CA PHE A 533 -35.61 89.92 8.72
C PHE A 533 -35.13 90.50 7.39
N ALA A 534 -33.82 90.59 7.22
CA ALA A 534 -33.18 91.13 6.02
C ALA A 534 -32.05 90.19 5.54
N LEU A 535 -31.81 90.16 4.23
CA LEU A 535 -30.66 89.48 3.63
C LEU A 535 -29.55 90.48 3.35
N ASN A 536 -28.29 90.05 3.52
CA ASN A 536 -27.14 90.83 3.05
C ASN A 536 -27.07 90.85 1.51
N GLU A 537 -26.32 91.79 0.91
CA GLU A 537 -26.20 91.96 -0.56
C GLU A 537 -25.76 90.70 -1.31
N GLU A 538 -25.09 89.76 -0.64
CA GLU A 538 -24.63 88.48 -1.20
C GLU A 538 -25.61 87.30 -0.99
N GLU A 539 -26.77 87.52 -0.35
CA GLU A 539 -27.82 86.52 -0.03
C GLU A 539 -27.35 85.31 0.81
N THR A 540 -26.17 85.38 1.43
CA THR A 540 -25.57 84.27 2.20
C THR A 540 -25.83 84.31 3.71
N ILE A 541 -26.25 85.47 4.23
CA ILE A 541 -26.45 85.71 5.66
C ILE A 541 -27.82 86.32 5.86
N LEU A 542 -28.63 85.64 6.68
CA LEU A 542 -29.90 86.15 7.19
C LEU A 542 -29.62 86.97 8.45
N GLN A 543 -29.92 88.26 8.41
CA GLN A 543 -29.84 89.15 9.56
C GLN A 543 -31.22 89.30 10.18
N CYS A 544 -31.37 88.86 11.44
CA CYS A 544 -32.55 89.11 12.25
C CYS A 544 -32.25 90.24 13.24
N THR A 545 -33.03 91.30 13.18
CA THR A 545 -32.93 92.45 14.09
C THR A 545 -34.14 92.47 15.00
N ILE A 546 -33.92 92.45 16.31
CA ILE A 546 -34.97 92.53 17.33
C ILE A 546 -34.78 93.83 18.10
N GLU A 547 -35.73 94.73 18.02
CA GLU A 547 -35.71 96.02 18.72
C GLU A 547 -36.87 96.10 19.72
N ASP A 548 -36.55 96.40 20.96
CA ASP A 548 -37.52 96.71 22.01
C ASP A 548 -37.35 98.15 22.51
N ASN A 549 -38.46 98.78 22.92
CA ASN A 549 -38.45 100.11 23.51
C ASN A 549 -38.28 100.11 25.04
N GLY A 550 -37.74 99.03 25.62
CA GLY A 550 -37.68 98.77 27.05
C GLY A 550 -36.71 99.65 27.85
N ILE A 551 -36.51 99.29 29.12
CA ILE A 551 -35.68 100.07 30.07
C ILE A 551 -34.17 100.02 29.79
N GLY A 552 -33.72 99.27 28.78
CA GLY A 552 -32.32 99.05 28.43
C GLY A 552 -31.59 98.03 29.32
N ARG A 553 -30.47 97.48 28.82
CA ARG A 553 -29.76 96.35 29.45
C ARG A 553 -29.13 96.69 30.80
N GLU A 554 -28.55 97.88 30.96
CA GLU A 554 -27.93 98.30 32.24
C GLU A 554 -28.95 98.45 33.37
N ALA A 555 -30.12 99.01 33.08
CA ALA A 555 -31.20 99.14 34.05
C ALA A 555 -31.77 97.77 34.43
N ALA A 556 -31.96 96.88 33.44
CA ALA A 556 -32.39 95.51 33.67
C ALA A 556 -31.37 94.71 34.52
N ALA A 557 -30.06 94.92 34.31
CA ALA A 557 -29.00 94.29 35.09
C ALA A 557 -29.00 94.73 36.56
N LYS A 558 -29.26 96.02 36.85
CA LYS A 558 -29.38 96.54 38.23
C LYS A 558 -30.57 95.93 38.98
N ILE A 559 -31.68 95.64 38.29
CA ILE A 559 -32.87 94.98 38.87
C ILE A 559 -32.62 93.48 39.13
N LYS A 560 -31.70 92.85 38.39
CA LYS A 560 -31.45 91.40 38.39
C LYS A 560 -30.71 90.87 39.64
N ASN A 561 -30.21 91.73 40.52
CA ASN A 561 -29.26 91.37 41.59
C ASN A 561 -29.86 90.59 42.78
N LYS A 562 -30.97 89.86 42.58
CA LYS A 562 -31.57 89.00 43.62
C LYS A 562 -32.01 87.60 43.19
N ASN A 563 -31.73 87.12 41.96
CA ASN A 563 -31.89 85.70 41.60
C ASN A 563 -30.97 85.31 40.42
N ASN A 564 -29.99 84.44 40.69
CA ASN A 564 -28.82 84.18 39.86
C ASN A 564 -29.01 82.98 38.90
N HIS A 565 -30.05 82.96 38.05
CA HIS A 565 -30.38 81.74 37.28
C HIS A 565 -30.67 81.83 35.78
N ASN A 566 -30.53 82.98 35.10
CA ASN A 566 -30.97 83.10 33.68
C ASN A 566 -29.88 83.47 32.66
N SER A 567 -28.60 83.14 32.88
CA SER A 567 -27.53 83.34 31.86
C SER A 567 -27.18 82.06 31.07
N TYR A 568 -27.83 80.93 31.36
CA TYR A 568 -27.50 79.65 30.73
C TYR A 568 -28.09 79.50 29.32
N SER A 569 -29.27 80.07 29.05
CA SER A 569 -29.93 79.96 27.73
C SER A 569 -29.19 80.74 26.66
N THR A 570 -28.85 82.01 26.90
CA THR A 570 -28.21 82.88 25.91
C THR A 570 -26.80 82.43 25.53
N ASN A 571 -26.01 81.91 26.49
CA ASN A 571 -24.67 81.38 26.22
C ASN A 571 -24.71 80.08 25.41
N SER A 572 -25.68 79.20 25.66
CA SER A 572 -25.83 77.95 24.90
C SER A 572 -26.21 78.19 23.44
N ILE A 573 -26.94 79.28 23.16
CA ILE A 573 -27.36 79.66 21.81
C ILE A 573 -26.25 80.40 21.09
N ALA A 574 -25.51 81.28 21.77
CA ALA A 574 -24.30 81.90 21.21
C ALA A 574 -23.28 80.83 20.77
N GLN A 575 -23.07 79.81 21.61
CA GLN A 575 -22.21 78.67 21.26
C GLN A 575 -22.77 77.85 20.09
N ARG A 576 -24.10 77.75 19.94
CA ARG A 576 -24.75 77.10 18.80
C ARG A 576 -24.58 77.92 17.51
N LEU A 577 -24.65 79.25 17.57
CA LEU A 577 -24.36 80.15 16.45
C LEU A 577 -22.90 80.02 15.99
N GLU A 578 -21.94 79.96 16.93
CA GLU A 578 -20.51 79.76 16.60
C GLU A 578 -20.24 78.42 15.90
N LEU A 579 -20.89 77.34 16.35
CA LEU A 579 -20.76 76.02 15.72
C LEU A 579 -21.32 75.99 14.29
N LEU A 580 -22.35 76.78 14.01
CA LEU A 580 -22.95 76.88 12.67
C LEU A 580 -22.09 77.71 11.71
N ALA A 581 -21.36 78.70 12.24
CA ALA A 581 -20.48 79.56 11.46
C ALA A 581 -19.13 78.91 11.08
N ASN A 582 -18.90 77.62 11.44
CA ASN A 582 -17.68 76.86 11.15
C ASN A 582 -16.35 77.61 11.42
N GLY A 583 -16.34 78.51 12.40
CA GLY A 583 -15.15 79.24 12.85
C GLY A 583 -14.61 80.33 11.92
N ASN A 584 -15.34 80.76 10.89
CA ASN A 584 -14.83 81.70 9.86
C ASN A 584 -15.59 83.03 9.81
N THR A 585 -15.57 83.80 10.91
CA THR A 585 -16.25 85.11 10.96
C THR A 585 -15.38 86.19 11.59
N THR A 586 -15.16 87.29 10.87
CA THR A 586 -14.44 88.49 11.31
C THR A 586 -15.34 89.52 12.01
N LYS A 587 -16.66 89.28 12.07
CA LYS A 587 -17.67 90.11 12.75
C LYS A 587 -18.41 89.29 13.82
N PRO A 588 -18.90 89.92 14.91
CA PRO A 588 -19.67 89.22 15.94
C PRO A 588 -21.01 88.72 15.37
N LEU A 589 -21.29 87.42 15.55
CA LEU A 589 -22.53 86.74 15.13
C LEU A 589 -23.78 87.21 15.89
N LEU A 590 -23.57 87.88 17.01
CA LEU A 590 -24.61 88.46 17.87
C LEU A 590 -24.09 89.78 18.42
N GLU A 591 -24.80 90.86 18.14
CA GLU A 591 -24.48 92.21 18.60
C GLU A 591 -25.68 92.80 19.34
N TYR A 592 -25.42 93.44 20.49
CA TYR A 592 -26.43 94.15 21.26
C TYR A 592 -26.10 95.63 21.30
N ILE A 593 -27.03 96.46 20.86
CA ILE A 593 -26.93 97.92 20.80
C ILE A 593 -27.99 98.50 21.75
N ASP A 594 -27.55 99.29 22.73
CA ASP A 594 -28.48 100.04 23.60
C ASP A 594 -28.89 101.35 22.90
N LEU A 595 -30.20 101.58 22.77
CA LEU A 595 -30.75 102.78 22.15
C LEU A 595 -30.89 103.86 23.21
N MET A 596 -30.35 105.05 22.95
CA MET A 596 -30.41 106.20 23.87
C MET A 596 -31.22 107.35 23.26
N ASP A 597 -31.88 108.15 24.09
CA ASP A 597 -32.46 109.43 23.66
C ASP A 597 -31.39 110.52 23.46
N GLU A 598 -31.76 111.68 22.90
CA GLU A 598 -30.86 112.83 22.68
C GLU A 598 -30.25 113.41 23.98
N LEU A 599 -30.74 112.99 25.14
CA LEU A 599 -30.30 113.38 26.49
C LEU A 599 -29.46 112.28 27.17
N GLY A 600 -29.19 111.16 26.51
CA GLY A 600 -28.36 110.05 27.00
C GLY A 600 -29.09 109.04 27.91
N ASN A 601 -30.43 109.05 27.98
CA ASN A 601 -31.21 108.07 28.74
C ASN A 601 -31.55 106.85 27.89
N PRO A 602 -31.62 105.64 28.49
CA PRO A 602 -31.96 104.41 27.77
C PRO A 602 -33.41 104.43 27.27
N LYS A 603 -33.57 104.22 25.96
CA LYS A 603 -34.84 104.19 25.21
C LYS A 603 -35.19 102.79 24.69
N GLY A 604 -34.28 101.82 24.80
CA GLY A 604 -34.51 100.46 24.32
C GLY A 604 -33.24 99.66 24.09
N THR A 605 -33.41 98.44 23.56
CA THR A 605 -32.31 97.57 23.17
C THR A 605 -32.58 96.97 21.80
N ARG A 606 -31.56 96.95 20.94
CA ARG A 606 -31.55 96.29 19.64
C ARG A 606 -30.58 95.12 19.67
N ALA A 607 -31.05 93.91 19.37
CA ALA A 607 -30.23 92.72 19.18
C ALA A 607 -30.16 92.39 17.68
N ILE A 608 -28.95 92.28 17.14
CA ILE A 608 -28.69 91.91 15.75
C ILE A 608 -28.08 90.50 15.76
N ILE A 609 -28.73 89.57 15.08
CA ILE A 609 -28.35 88.17 14.98
C ILE A 609 -28.01 87.87 13.53
N GLN A 610 -26.79 87.39 13.27
CA GLN A 610 -26.34 86.99 11.94
C GLN A 610 -26.34 85.47 11.82
N ILE A 611 -27.15 84.95 10.91
CA ILE A 611 -27.36 83.51 10.68
C ILE A 611 -26.83 83.17 9.29
N TYR A 612 -25.86 82.27 9.22
CA TYR A 612 -25.34 81.72 7.96
C TYR A 612 -26.29 80.62 7.46
N LEU A 613 -26.79 80.76 6.23
CA LEU A 613 -27.81 79.88 5.62
C LEU A 613 -27.22 78.57 5.08
#